data_AF-A0A937K376-F1
#
_entry.id   AF-A0A937K376-F1
#
_cell.length_a   1.000
_cell.length_b   1.000
_cell.length_c   1.000
_cell.angle_alpha   90.00
_cell.angle_beta   90.00
_cell.angle_gamma   90.00
#
_symmetry.space_group_name_H-M   'P 1'
#
loop_
_entity.id
_entity.type
_entity.pdbx_description
1 polymer ?
#
loop_
_entity_poly.entity_id
_entity_poly.type
_entity_poly.pdbx_seq_one_letter_code
_entity_poly.pdbx_strand_id
1 'polypeptide(L)' 'MRAVYKNPKELATVIKDSVDAYLEDLVTYDQLEQKLTKVINANGERVYKNGIIALQISNVLGESRVEIVNKIYNK' A
#
# COMPACT_ATOMS: atom_id res chain seq x y z
N MET A 1 6.67 -13.87 2.95
CA MET A 1 6.02 -12.86 2.09
C MET A 1 7.08 -12.21 1.21
N ARG A 2 6.84 -12.06 -0.09
CA ARG A 2 7.76 -11.36 -0.99
C ARG A 2 7.69 -9.87 -0.68
N ALA A 3 8.82 -9.22 -0.37
CA ALA A 3 8.82 -7.79 -0.03
C ALA A 3 8.95 -6.89 -1.27
N VAL A 4 9.58 -7.38 -2.33
CA VAL A 4 9.87 -6.62 -3.56
C VAL A 4 9.08 -7.18 -4.73
N TYR A 5 8.35 -6.30 -5.41
CA TYR A 5 7.48 -6.65 -6.53
C TYR A 5 8.03 -6.07 -7.82
N LYS A 6 8.29 -6.92 -8.83
CA LYS A 6 8.80 -6.46 -10.14
C LYS A 6 7.69 -5.91 -11.03
N ASN A 7 6.45 -6.36 -10.84
CA ASN A 7 5.30 -5.89 -11.59
C ASN A 7 4.52 -4.83 -10.78
N PRO A 8 4.30 -3.62 -11.31
CA PRO A 8 3.55 -2.59 -10.60
C PRO A 8 2.09 -2.97 -10.33
N LYS A 9 1.45 -3.78 -11.19
CA LYS A 9 0.09 -4.27 -10.93
C LYS A 9 0.05 -5.21 -9.72
N GLU A 10 1.00 -6.14 -9.62
CA GLU A 10 1.10 -7.02 -8.45
C GLU A 10 1.34 -6.24 -7.16
N LEU A 11 2.22 -5.23 -7.21
CA LEU A 11 2.46 -4.33 -6.09
C LEU A 11 1.18 -3.61 -5.66
N ALA A 12 0.43 -3.07 -6.63
CA ALA A 12 -0.83 -2.40 -6.36
C ALA A 12 -1.89 -3.34 -5.77
N THR A 13 -2.01 -4.56 -6.31
CA THR A 13 -2.91 -5.60 -5.80
C THR A 13 -2.58 -5.95 -4.36
N VAL A 14 -1.31 -6.16 -4.01
CA VAL A 14 -0.92 -6.51 -2.63
C VAL A 14 -1.22 -5.39 -1.65
N ILE A 15 -1.03 -4.14 -2.05
CA ILE A 15 -1.39 -2.99 -1.22
C ILE A 15 -2.91 -2.93 -1.06
N LYS A 16 -3.66 -3.04 -2.16
CA LYS A 16 -5.13 -3.08 -2.16
C LYS A 16 -5.67 -4.18 -1.24
N ASP A 17 -5.23 -5.42 -1.41
CA ASP A 17 -5.70 -6.58 -0.63
C ASP A 17 -5.37 -6.42 0.86
N SER A 18 -4.27 -5.74 1.18
CA SER A 18 -3.94 -5.43 2.58
C SER A 18 -4.93 -4.44 3.18
N VAL A 19 -5.27 -3.38 2.45
CA VAL A 19 -6.27 -2.40 2.89
C VAL A 19 -7.66 -3.02 2.94
N ASP A 20 -8.04 -3.84 1.95
CA ASP A 20 -9.33 -4.54 1.93
C ASP A 20 -9.47 -5.46 3.13
N ALA A 21 -8.44 -6.25 3.48
CA ALA A 21 -8.47 -7.09 4.67
C ALA A 21 -8.68 -6.28 5.97
N TYR A 22 -8.20 -5.04 6.03
CA TYR A 22 -8.47 -4.15 7.16
C TYR A 22 -9.90 -3.62 7.15
N LEU A 23 -10.42 -3.23 5.98
CA LEU A 23 -11.79 -2.75 5.82
C LEU A 23 -12.84 -3.85 6.05
N GLU A 24 -12.46 -5.11 5.86
CA GLU A 24 -13.26 -6.30 6.13
C GLU A 24 -13.07 -6.83 7.58
N ASP A 25 -12.42 -6.06 8.46
CA ASP A 25 -12.16 -6.40 9.86
C ASP A 25 -11.39 -7.73 10.05
N LEU A 26 -10.67 -8.20 9.02
CA LEU A 26 -9.85 -9.42 9.08
C LEU A 26 -8.49 -9.19 9.74
N VAL A 27 -8.02 -7.94 9.74
CA VAL A 27 -6.77 -7.51 10.39
C VAL A 27 -6.96 -6.19 11.12
N THR A 28 -6.18 -5.99 12.17
CA THR A 28 -6.15 -4.71 12.89
C THR A 28 -5.37 -3.64 12.13
N TYR A 29 -5.59 -2.37 12.49
CA TYR A 29 -4.85 -1.25 11.92
C TYR A 29 -3.33 -1.39 12.13
N ASP A 30 -2.89 -1.85 13.31
CA ASP A 30 -1.47 -2.06 13.60
C ASP A 30 -0.84 -3.13 12.68
N GLN A 31 -1.57 -4.22 12.41
CA GLN A 31 -1.13 -5.25 11.48
C GLN A 31 -1.06 -4.73 10.04
N LEU A 32 -2.03 -3.90 9.62
CA LEU A 32 -2.02 -3.23 8.33
C LEU A 32 -0.80 -2.31 8.20
N GLU A 33 -0.59 -1.43 9.19
CA GLU A 33 0.50 -0.46 9.24
C GLU A 33 1.85 -1.16 9.12
N GLN A 34 2.12 -2.15 9.98
CA GLN A 34 3.36 -2.92 9.92
C GLN A 34 3.60 -3.58 8.56
N LYS A 35 2.55 -4.10 7.92
CA LYS A 35 2.65 -4.74 6.61
C LYS A 35 2.92 -3.74 5.51
N LEU A 36 2.15 -2.64 5.46
CA LEU A 36 2.29 -1.62 4.42
C LEU A 36 3.61 -0.85 4.54
N THR A 37 4.05 -0.50 5.74
CA THR A 37 5.37 0.14 5.95
C THR A 37 6.49 -0.73 5.39
N LYS A 38 6.45 -2.06 5.60
CA LYS A 38 7.45 -2.99 5.03
C LYS A 38 7.40 -3.01 3.50
N VAL A 39 6.20 -3.03 2.91
CA VAL A 39 6.03 -3.04 1.44
C VAL A 39 6.49 -1.72 0.82
N ILE A 40 6.12 -0.59 1.42
CA ILE A 40 6.51 0.74 0.97
C ILE A 40 8.04 0.87 1.01
N ASN A 41 8.67 0.56 2.15
CA ASN A 41 10.11 0.67 2.31
C ASN A 41 10.89 -0.25 1.35
N ALA A 42 10.38 -1.45 1.08
CA ALA A 42 11.02 -2.39 0.18
C ALA A 42 10.91 -2.01 -1.31
N ASN A 43 9.91 -1.19 -1.70
CA ASN A 43 9.66 -0.82 -3.09
C ASN A 43 9.93 0.67 -3.39
N GLY A 44 10.11 1.52 -2.37
CA GLY A 44 10.55 2.91 -2.47
C GLY A 44 9.76 3.73 -3.50
N GLU A 45 10.47 4.29 -4.47
CA GLU A 45 9.92 5.14 -5.54
C GLU A 45 8.83 4.48 -6.38
N ARG A 46 8.72 3.15 -6.33
CA ARG A 46 7.69 2.41 -7.06
C ARG A 46 6.32 2.52 -6.40
N VAL A 47 6.28 2.87 -5.11
CA VAL A 47 5.06 3.17 -4.37
C VAL A 47 4.91 4.67 -4.18
N TYR A 48 5.94 5.36 -3.69
CA TYR A 48 5.91 6.81 -3.45
C TYR A 48 7.06 7.51 -4.14
N LYS A 49 6.75 8.40 -5.08
CA LYS A 49 7.74 9.24 -5.76
C LYS A 49 7.51 10.69 -5.37
N ASN A 50 8.54 11.34 -4.81
CA ASN A 50 8.46 12.71 -4.30
C ASN A 50 7.31 12.92 -3.29
N GLY A 51 7.07 11.93 -2.41
CA GLY A 51 5.99 11.97 -1.43
C GLY A 51 4.59 11.76 -1.99
N ILE A 52 4.45 11.51 -3.30
CA ILE A 52 3.17 11.26 -3.96
C ILE A 52 3.10 9.79 -4.34
N ILE A 53 1.96 9.15 -4.07
CA ILE A 53 1.73 7.76 -4.46
C ILE A 53 1.80 7.63 -6.00
N ALA A 54 2.46 6.58 -6.50
CA ALA A 54 2.63 6.38 -7.92
C ALA A 54 1.27 6.15 -8.61
N LEU A 55 1.05 6.79 -9.77
CA LEU A 55 -0.23 6.79 -10.50
C LEU A 55 -0.76 5.37 -10.80
N GLN A 56 0.14 4.46 -11.16
CA GLN A 56 -0.20 3.05 -11.43
C GLN A 56 -0.74 2.31 -10.20
N ILE A 57 -0.34 2.73 -9.00
CA ILE A 57 -0.83 2.18 -7.73
C ILE A 57 -2.16 2.84 -7.39
N SER A 58 -2.24 4.18 -7.41
CA SER A 58 -3.47 4.91 -7.09
C SER A 58 -4.66 4.51 -7.95
N ASN A 59 -4.43 4.25 -9.25
CA ASN A 59 -5.48 3.82 -10.18
C ASN A 59 -6.12 2.47 -9.78
N VAL A 60 -5.37 1.58 -9.12
CA VAL A 60 -5.88 0.27 -8.68
C VAL A 60 -6.54 0.37 -7.31
N LEU A 61 -6.01 1.21 -6.42
CA LEU A 61 -6.53 1.40 -5.07
C LEU A 61 -7.86 2.17 -5.07
N GLY A 62 -7.98 3.19 -5.92
CA GLY A 62 -9.03 4.19 -5.82
C GLY A 62 -8.82 5.12 -4.62
N GLU A 63 -9.56 6.23 -4.63
CA GLU A 63 -9.36 7.37 -3.70
C GLU A 63 -9.42 6.94 -2.23
N SER A 64 -10.47 6.21 -1.83
CA SER A 64 -10.69 5.82 -0.43
C SER A 64 -9.55 4.98 0.15
N ARG A 65 -8.95 4.08 -0.64
CA ARG A 65 -7.83 3.25 -0.17
C ARG A 65 -6.53 4.04 -0.16
N VAL A 66 -6.33 4.93 -1.13
CA VAL A 66 -5.16 5.82 -1.18
C VAL A 66 -5.08 6.67 0.08
N GLU A 67 -6.21 7.20 0.58
CA GLU A 67 -6.23 7.95 1.84
C GLU A 67 -5.69 7.15 3.03
N ILE A 68 -6.06 5.88 3.15
CA ILE A 68 -5.59 5.00 4.23
C ILE A 68 -4.09 4.75 4.10
N VAL A 69 -3.60 4.46 2.90
CA VAL A 69 -2.16 4.23 2.67
C VAL A 69 -1.36 5.51 2.93
N ASN A 70 -1.87 6.68 2.54
CA ASN A 70 -1.22 7.97 2.80
C ASN A 70 -1.15 8.29 4.29
N LYS A 71 -2.16 7.94 5.09
CA LYS A 71 -2.09 8.08 6.57
C LYS A 71 -0.95 7.27 7.16
N ILE A 72 -0.71 6.06 6.65
CA ILE A 72 0.41 5.20 7.09
C ILE A 72 1.75 5.76 6.61
N TYR A 73 1.83 6.25 5.37
CA TYR A 73 3.07 6.80 4.81
C TYR A 73 3.53 8.09 5.50
N ASN A 74 2.60 8.95 5.92
CA ASN A 74 2.90 10.26 6.52
C ASN A 74 3.10 10.21 8.05
N LYS A 75 3.10 9.02 8.64
CA LYS A 75 3.33 8.80 10.08
C LYS A 75 4.81 8.64 10.37
#